data_AF-A0A0S2JG92-F1
#
_entry.id   AF-A0A0S2JG92-F1
#
_cell.length_a   1.000
_cell.length_b   1.000
_cell.length_c   1.000
_cell.angle_alpha   90.00
_cell.angle_beta   90.00
_cell.angle_gamma   90.00
#
_symmetry.space_group_name_H-M   'P 1'
#
loop_
_entity.id
_entity.type
_entity.pdbx_description
1 polymer ?
#
loop_
_entity_poly.entity_id
_entity_poly.type
_entity_poly.pdbx_seq_one_letter_code
_entity_poly.pdbx_strand_id
1 'polypeptide(L)'
;MATARKQQISLVDTPYYHCVSRCVRRAYLCGEDKHTGQSYEHRRAWVADKLQVLSEVFAIDVCAYAVMSNHTHLVLFIDEQQAKSWSRKI
;
A
#
# COMPACT_ATOMS: atom_id res chain seq x y z
N MET A 1 3.20 23.64 1.56
CA MET A 1 4.08 22.97 0.57
C MET A 1 4.00 21.47 0.77
N ALA A 2 4.22 20.67 -0.28
CA ALA A 2 4.33 19.22 -0.13
C ALA A 2 5.66 18.85 0.56
N THR A 3 5.61 18.03 1.60
CA THR A 3 6.81 17.51 2.28
C THR A 3 7.38 16.33 1.48
N ALA A 4 8.71 16.25 1.37
CA ALA A 4 9.35 15.13 0.69
C ALA A 4 9.11 13.83 1.48
N ARG A 5 8.80 12.71 0.79
CA ARG A 5 8.46 11.43 1.45
C ARG A 5 9.47 10.96 2.50
N LYS A 6 10.76 11.18 2.25
CA LYS A 6 11.84 10.84 3.21
C LYS A 6 11.75 11.60 4.54
N GLN A 7 11.02 12.72 4.58
CA GLN A 7 10.79 13.55 5.75
C GLN A 7 9.41 13.31 6.37
N GLN A 8 8.60 12.40 5.81
CA GLN A 8 7.26 12.08 6.32
C GLN A 8 7.25 10.88 7.27
N ILE A 9 8.38 10.19 7.43
CA ILE A 9 8.52 8.98 8.23
C ILE A 9 9.45 9.27 9.42
N SER A 10 8.98 8.97 10.62
CA SER A 10 9.72 9.10 11.88
C SER A 10 9.48 7.86 12.74
N LEU A 11 10.46 6.94 12.73
CA LEU A 11 10.39 5.72 13.55
C LEU A 11 10.57 6.00 15.05
N VAL A 12 11.02 7.20 15.42
CA VAL A 12 11.08 7.66 16.81
C VAL A 12 9.67 7.90 17.35
N ASP A 13 8.78 8.44 16.51
CA ASP A 13 7.42 8.79 16.92
C ASP A 13 6.45 7.60 16.82
N THR A 14 6.52 6.85 15.72
CA THR A 14 5.69 5.66 15.53
C THR A 14 6.24 4.74 14.43
N PRO A 15 6.16 3.41 14.60
CA PRO A 15 6.41 2.46 13.54
C PRO A 15 5.18 2.19 12.65
N TYR A 16 4.00 2.70 13.02
CA TYR A 16 2.75 2.48 12.31
C TYR A 16 2.39 3.63 11.38
N TYR A 17 2.01 3.31 10.14
CA TYR A 17 1.66 4.29 9.12
C TYR A 17 0.41 3.92 8.34
N HIS A 18 -0.45 4.91 8.09
CA HIS A 18 -1.59 4.80 7.19
C HIS A 18 -1.24 5.39 5.83
N CYS A 19 -1.05 4.52 4.84
CA CYS A 19 -0.77 4.89 3.47
C CYS A 19 -2.05 4.82 2.63
N VAL A 20 -2.22 5.81 1.75
CA VAL A 20 -3.36 5.89 0.82
C VAL A 20 -2.82 6.11 -0.59
N SER A 21 -3.27 5.29 -1.53
CA SER A 21 -2.98 5.47 -2.96
C SER A 21 -4.29 5.61 -3.72
N ARG A 22 -4.42 6.67 -4.53
CA ARG A 22 -5.64 6.94 -5.30
C ARG A 22 -5.36 6.95 -6.79
N CYS A 23 -6.24 6.30 -7.55
CA CYS A 23 -6.29 6.46 -8.98
C CYS A 23 -6.78 7.87 -9.32
N VAL A 24 -6.18 8.48 -10.34
CA VAL A 24 -6.57 9.79 -10.87
C VAL A 24 -7.17 9.63 -12.27
N ARG A 25 -7.74 10.72 -12.82
CA ARG A 25 -8.25 10.75 -14.21
C ARG A 25 -9.29 9.67 -14.53
N ARG A 26 -10.17 9.35 -13.56
CA ARG A 26 -11.20 8.30 -13.68
C ARG A 26 -10.66 6.90 -13.99
N ALA A 27 -9.40 6.61 -13.68
CA ALA A 27 -8.92 5.24 -13.65
C ALA A 27 -9.58 4.51 -12.46
N TYR A 28 -10.06 3.29 -12.69
CA TYR A 28 -10.60 2.41 -11.66
C TYR A 28 -9.57 1.34 -11.32
N LEU A 29 -9.27 1.24 -10.02
CA LEU A 29 -8.48 0.16 -9.47
C LEU A 29 -9.25 -1.16 -9.58
N CYS A 30 -10.52 -1.13 -9.17
CA CYS A 30 -11.48 -2.23 -9.27
C CYS A 30 -12.92 -1.67 -9.34
N GLY A 31 -13.93 -2.52 -9.31
CA GLY A 31 -15.33 -2.12 -9.49
C GLY A 31 -15.69 -1.85 -10.95
N GLU A 32 -16.89 -1.34 -11.16
CA GLU A 32 -17.44 -1.07 -12.48
C GLU A 32 -17.31 0.40 -12.85
N ASP A 33 -16.79 0.67 -14.05
CA ASP A 33 -16.84 2.00 -14.63
C ASP A 33 -18.24 2.31 -15.15
N LYS A 34 -18.97 3.17 -14.44
CA LYS A 34 -20.35 3.56 -14.77
C LYS A 34 -20.51 4.22 -16.14
N HIS A 35 -19.44 4.72 -16.77
CA HIS A 35 -19.52 5.33 -18.09
C HIS A 35 -19.42 4.32 -19.23
N THR A 36 -18.55 3.32 -19.09
CA THR A 36 -18.30 2.30 -20.12
C THR A 36 -19.00 0.98 -19.85
N GLY A 37 -19.50 0.77 -18.63
CA GLY A 37 -20.01 -0.52 -18.15
C GLY A 37 -18.91 -1.57 -17.93
N GLN A 38 -17.64 -1.21 -18.09
CA GLN A 38 -16.55 -2.16 -17.96
C GLN A 38 -16.30 -2.49 -16.49
N SER A 39 -16.31 -3.78 -16.15
CA SER A 39 -15.99 -4.25 -14.80
C SER A 39 -14.51 -4.59 -14.65
N TYR A 40 -13.90 -4.02 -13.63
CA TYR A 40 -12.54 -4.30 -13.16
C TYR A 40 -12.54 -4.99 -11.79
N GLU A 41 -13.67 -5.52 -11.35
CA GLU A 41 -13.83 -6.08 -10.00
C GLU A 41 -12.84 -7.21 -9.69
N HIS A 42 -12.47 -8.00 -10.70
CA HIS A 42 -11.45 -9.05 -10.59
C HIS A 42 -10.10 -8.56 -10.03
N ARG A 43 -9.76 -7.28 -10.23
CA ARG A 43 -8.51 -6.69 -9.74
C ARG A 43 -8.48 -6.51 -8.23
N ARG A 44 -9.64 -6.52 -7.55
CA ARG A 44 -9.68 -6.35 -6.09
C ARG A 44 -8.87 -7.43 -5.37
N ALA A 45 -9.08 -8.68 -5.77
CA ALA A 45 -8.32 -9.81 -5.25
C ALA A 45 -6.82 -9.65 -5.55
N TRP A 46 -6.46 -9.27 -6.78
CA TRP A 46 -5.05 -9.09 -7.15
C TRP A 46 -4.34 -8.03 -6.31
N VAL A 47 -5.04 -6.94 -5.97
CA VAL A 47 -4.49 -5.89 -5.10
C VAL A 47 -4.30 -6.44 -3.68
N ALA A 48 -5.30 -7.14 -3.13
CA ALA A 48 -5.20 -7.74 -1.80
C ALA A 48 -4.05 -8.77 -1.71
N ASP A 49 -3.98 -9.69 -2.68
CA ASP A 49 -2.90 -10.68 -2.78
C ASP A 49 -1.54 -9.99 -2.88
N LYS A 50 -1.46 -8.92 -3.67
CA LYS A 50 -0.20 -8.17 -3.81
C LYS A 50 0.21 -7.51 -2.50
N LEU A 51 -0.71 -6.95 -1.72
CA LEU A 51 -0.38 -6.39 -0.41
C LEU A 51 0.24 -7.43 0.53
N GLN A 52 -0.30 -8.66 0.53
CA GLN A 52 0.23 -9.76 1.32
C GLN A 52 1.63 -10.19 0.84
N VAL A 53 1.83 -10.34 -0.47
CA VAL A 53 3.16 -10.64 -1.03
C VAL A 53 4.17 -9.55 -0.68
N LEU A 54 3.76 -8.28 -0.63
CA LEU A 54 4.66 -7.19 -0.31
C LEU A 54 5.16 -7.23 1.16
N SER A 55 4.36 -7.71 2.11
CA SER A 55 4.84 -7.95 3.49
C SER A 55 5.86 -9.08 3.60
N GLU A 56 5.90 -10.00 2.65
CA GLU A 56 6.92 -11.07 2.63
C GLU A 56 8.26 -10.57 2.04
N VAL A 57 8.21 -9.51 1.23
CA VAL A 57 9.37 -8.97 0.51
C VAL A 57 10.01 -7.80 1.25
N PHE A 58 9.21 -6.98 1.91
CA PHE A 58 9.66 -5.81 2.67
C PHE A 58 9.58 -6.08 4.16
N ALA A 59 10.43 -5.40 4.95
CA ALA A 59 10.41 -5.48 6.40
C ALA A 59 9.25 -4.66 6.98
N ILE A 60 8.03 -5.09 6.66
CA ILE A 60 6.78 -4.47 7.07
C ILE A 60 5.73 -5.55 7.35
N ASP A 61 4.81 -5.25 8.27
CA ASP A 61 3.60 -6.04 8.46
C ASP A 61 2.37 -5.28 7.96
N VAL A 62 1.40 -5.99 7.39
CA VAL A 62 0.08 -5.44 7.04
C VAL A 62 -0.84 -5.57 8.25
N CYS A 63 -1.10 -4.45 8.94
CA CYS A 63 -2.02 -4.43 10.08
C CYS A 63 -3.49 -4.42 9.63
N ALA A 64 -3.80 -3.65 8.59
CA ALA A 64 -5.14 -3.57 8.01
C ALA A 64 -5.05 -3.03 6.57
N TYR A 65 -6.04 -3.37 5.74
CA TYR A 65 -6.15 -2.79 4.41
C TYR A 65 -7.62 -2.64 3.99
N ALA A 66 -7.86 -1.73 3.04
CA ALA A 66 -9.11 -1.64 2.32
C ALA A 66 -8.82 -1.37 0.84
N VAL A 67 -9.39 -2.19 -0.04
CA VAL A 67 -9.34 -1.98 -1.49
C VAL A 67 -10.69 -1.42 -1.91
N MET A 68 -10.69 -0.21 -2.47
CA MET A 68 -11.86 0.46 -3.01
C MET A 68 -11.73 0.64 -4.52
N SER A 69 -12.83 1.00 -5.18
CA SER A 69 -12.89 1.08 -6.65
C SER A 69 -11.85 2.03 -7.26
N ASN A 70 -11.47 3.10 -6.54
CA ASN A 70 -10.52 4.11 -7.04
C ASN A 70 -9.34 4.38 -6.10
N HIS A 71 -9.20 3.63 -4.99
CA HIS A 71 -8.09 3.82 -4.08
C HIS A 71 -7.87 2.63 -3.14
N THR A 72 -6.71 2.63 -2.49
CA THR A 72 -6.37 1.71 -1.41
C THR A 72 -6.08 2.47 -0.13
N HIS A 73 -6.42 1.85 1.00
CA HIS A 73 -5.92 2.18 2.31
C HIS A 73 -5.07 1.00 2.80
N LEU A 74 -3.88 1.28 3.32
CA LEU A 74 -2.98 0.32 3.93
C LEU A 74 -2.50 0.87 5.26
N VAL A 75 -2.77 0.15 6.34
CA VAL A 75 -2.14 0.39 7.65
C VAL A 75 -1.02 -0.63 7.77
N LEU A 76 0.21 -0.15 7.87
CA LEU A 76 1.40 -0.97 7.97
C LEU A 76 2.19 -0.67 9.23
N PHE A 77 2.94 -1.65 9.68
CA PHE A 77 3.98 -1.53 10.69
C PHE A 77 5.34 -1.68 10.02
N ILE A 78 6.32 -0.87 10.39
CA ILE A 78 7.70 -0.97 9.90
C ILE A 78 8.52 -1.80 10.89
N ASP A 79 8.99 -2.98 10.46
CA ASP A 79 9.88 -3.82 11.25
C ASP A 79 11.35 -3.39 11.05
N GLU A 80 11.76 -2.39 11.83
CA GLU A 80 13.12 -1.88 11.79
C GLU A 80 14.16 -2.94 12.21
N GLN A 81 13.79 -3.87 13.09
CA GLN A 81 14.70 -4.91 13.55
C GLN A 81 14.99 -5.92 12.44
N GLN A 82 13.95 -6.39 11.77
CA GLN A 82 14.09 -7.27 10.61
C GLN A 82 14.88 -6.55 9.50
N ALA A 83 14.58 -5.29 9.20
CA ALA A 83 15.33 -4.53 8.20
C ALA A 83 16.83 -4.43 8.54
N LYS A 84 17.17 -4.16 9.81
CA LYS A 84 18.57 -4.09 10.29
C LYS A 84 19.27 -5.44 10.28
N SER A 85 18.54 -6.55 10.35
CA SER A 85 19.11 -7.90 10.28
C SER A 85 19.56 -8.29 8.86
N TRP A 86 19.05 -7.61 7.83
CA TRP A 86 19.36 -7.93 6.45
C TRP A 86 20.76 -7.43 6.06
N SER A 87 21.56 -8.32 5.49
CA SER A 87 22.83 -7.97 4.88
C SER A 87 22.64 -7.62 3.41
N ARG A 88 23.35 -6.60 2.93
CA ARG A 88 23.48 -6.37 1.48
C ARG A 88 24.29 -7.53 0.91
N LYS A 89 23.69 -8.32 0.00
CA LYS A 89 24.48 -9.07 -0.97
C LYS A 89 25.13 -8.06 -1.90
N ILE A 90 26.44 -7.89 -1.76
CA ILE A 90 27.29 -7.17 -2.73
C ILE A 90 27.46 -8.07 -3.95
#